data_AF-A0A932MID0-F1
#
_entry.id   AF-A0A932MID0-F1
#
_cell.length_a   1.000
_cell.length_b   1.000
_cell.length_c   1.000
_cell.angle_alpha   90.00
_cell.angle_beta   90.00
_cell.angle_gamma   90.00
#
_symmetry.space_group_name_H-M   'P 1'
#
loop_
_entity.id
_entity.type
_entity.pdbx_description
1 polymer ?
#
loop_
_entity_poly.entity_id
_entity_poly.type
_entity_poly.pdbx_seq_one_letter_code
_entity_poly.pdbx_strand_id
1 'polypeptide(L)'
;MIMMLLLFITLTWGGVDGNIRAGDSPNSQWVSMGPEGKLVYKSTARGDRIMDFSHAGYGGGGVALPRVGVKRVVKPSGGEDTAIIQEAIDAVSAMPLEQGFRGAVLLAPGIYNTSGTITISTSGVVLRGSGAEGETTSTIKMSGEPHLALAIRVSVGGEGSGPTHSREERARTTIRDEYVPSGALQLHVADASGFAVGDAIAILKPVTKSWVEFMQMHDLVRDGRSQTWLAVDRMLTTERRIVAISGNTFLLDVPLSDSFDAGYLNPPGTAVVKIQPPPRITQAGVEHLHIESPQQPISHSQPHFTAVRLSGEDCWIRDLVLDETMNSVGVNGRRITVERVTINRKALHQGASRPAEFAPNGTQILIDRCEVNAENVWFIATGSGYAGPIVILNCVFRGDGRAESHQRWSTGMLYDNVHALNGGIDFRNRGSMGSGHGWSMGWGVAWNCVAKDFIIQDPPGVHNWMIGCIGESLLTPRPFGSGPNLPEGIKDSHGTHVAPASLYLAQLEERLGPQAVRNIGY
;
A
#
# COMPACT_ATOMS: atom_id res chain seq x y z
N MET A 1 36.22 -52.11 -19.44
CA MET A 1 36.21 -51.03 -20.43
C MET A 1 34.76 -50.84 -20.90
N ILE A 2 33.98 -50.06 -20.14
CA ILE A 2 32.59 -49.73 -20.46
C ILE A 2 32.50 -48.21 -20.32
N MET A 3 32.25 -47.55 -21.44
CA MET A 3 32.22 -46.10 -21.59
C MET A 3 30.81 -45.62 -21.26
N MET A 4 30.67 -44.87 -20.18
CA MET A 4 29.40 -44.33 -19.69
C MET A 4 29.14 -42.99 -20.38
N LEU A 5 28.09 -42.93 -21.20
CA LEU A 5 27.66 -41.75 -21.94
C LEU A 5 26.91 -40.81 -20.98
N LEU A 6 27.49 -39.65 -20.68
CA LEU A 6 26.85 -38.58 -19.91
C LEU A 6 25.88 -37.80 -20.81
N LEU A 7 24.59 -37.91 -20.52
CA LEU A 7 23.53 -37.13 -21.15
C LEU A 7 23.40 -35.78 -20.42
N PHE A 8 23.80 -34.68 -21.06
CA PHE A 8 23.50 -33.33 -20.59
C PHE A 8 22.02 -33.03 -20.85
N ILE A 9 21.22 -32.91 -19.80
CA ILE A 9 19.85 -32.37 -19.88
C ILE A 9 19.96 -30.85 -19.72
N THR A 10 19.85 -30.13 -20.84
CA THR A 10 19.56 -28.70 -20.84
C THR A 10 18.09 -28.51 -20.45
N LEU A 11 17.83 -27.97 -19.26
CA LEU A 11 16.49 -27.51 -18.90
C LEU A 11 16.16 -26.26 -19.73
N THR A 12 15.33 -26.42 -20.76
CA THR A 12 14.63 -25.30 -21.40
C THR A 12 13.55 -24.81 -20.45
N TRP A 13 13.65 -23.54 -20.04
CA TRP A 13 12.54 -22.81 -19.41
C TRP A 13 11.35 -22.82 -20.38
N GLY A 14 10.30 -23.56 -20.03
CA GLY A 14 9.01 -23.45 -20.69
C GLY A 14 8.38 -22.12 -20.28
N GLY A 15 8.61 -21.08 -21.07
CA GLY A 15 7.81 -19.87 -21.03
C GLY A 15 6.36 -20.24 -21.27
N VAL A 16 5.48 -19.82 -20.36
CA VAL A 16 4.05 -19.83 -20.62
C VAL A 16 3.78 -18.65 -21.56
N ASP A 17 4.04 -18.84 -22.85
CA ASP A 17 3.52 -17.99 -23.91
C ASP A 17 2.02 -18.33 -24.08
N GLY A 18 1.24 -17.92 -23.09
CA GLY A 18 -0.20 -17.77 -23.22
C GLY A 18 -0.48 -16.49 -23.98
N ASN A 19 -0.45 -16.56 -25.31
CA ASN A 19 -0.97 -15.51 -26.18
C ASN A 19 -2.49 -15.43 -25.97
N ILE A 20 -2.95 -14.74 -24.90
CA ILE A 20 -4.35 -14.36 -24.74
C ILE A 20 -4.62 -13.34 -25.84
N ARG A 21 -5.33 -13.76 -26.88
CA ARG A 21 -5.88 -12.85 -27.87
C ARG A 21 -6.69 -11.80 -27.12
N ALA A 22 -6.35 -10.53 -27.27
CA ALA A 22 -7.04 -9.38 -26.69
C ALA A 22 -8.49 -9.16 -27.22
N GLY A 23 -9.17 -10.22 -27.68
CA GLY A 23 -10.47 -10.17 -28.35
C GLY A 23 -11.62 -10.94 -27.69
N ASP A 24 -11.38 -11.77 -26.67
CA ASP A 24 -12.41 -12.70 -26.14
C ASP A 24 -12.74 -12.54 -24.64
N SER A 25 -12.08 -11.65 -23.89
CA SER A 25 -12.44 -11.40 -22.50
C SER A 25 -13.72 -10.57 -22.40
N PRO A 26 -14.71 -10.96 -21.56
CA PRO A 26 -15.89 -10.13 -21.33
C PRO A 26 -15.51 -8.76 -20.76
N ASN A 27 -16.30 -7.73 -21.09
CA ASN A 27 -16.17 -6.43 -20.45
C ASN A 27 -16.81 -6.47 -19.05
N SER A 28 -16.16 -5.85 -18.07
CA SER A 28 -16.80 -5.63 -16.77
C SER A 28 -17.97 -4.65 -16.89
N GLN A 29 -19.03 -4.90 -16.11
CA GLN A 29 -20.17 -4.01 -15.98
C GLN A 29 -19.87 -2.76 -15.13
N TRP A 30 -18.77 -2.76 -14.37
CA TRP A 30 -18.43 -1.69 -13.43
C TRP A 30 -17.45 -0.69 -14.00
N VAL A 31 -16.42 -1.18 -14.68
CA VAL A 31 -15.49 -0.35 -15.44
C VAL A 31 -15.17 -1.08 -16.74
N SER A 32 -15.35 -0.44 -17.88
CA SER A 32 -15.00 -1.04 -19.17
C SER A 32 -14.50 0.02 -20.14
N MET A 33 -13.80 -0.42 -21.19
CA MET A 33 -13.41 0.46 -22.28
C MET A 33 -14.67 0.89 -23.05
N GLY A 34 -14.93 2.19 -23.04
CA GLY A 34 -15.97 2.83 -23.82
C GLY A 34 -15.47 3.33 -25.19
N PRO A 35 -16.31 4.10 -25.89
CA PRO A 35 -15.93 4.76 -27.13
C PRO A 35 -14.68 5.65 -26.95
N GLU A 36 -13.93 5.83 -28.03
CA GLU A 36 -12.74 6.70 -28.06
C GLU A 36 -11.61 6.31 -27.09
N GLY A 37 -11.62 5.08 -26.55
CA GLY A 37 -10.57 4.59 -25.65
C GLY A 37 -10.67 5.13 -24.22
N LYS A 38 -11.82 5.68 -23.82
CA LYS A 38 -12.06 6.16 -22.44
C LYS A 38 -12.78 5.11 -21.61
N LEU A 39 -12.48 5.05 -20.32
CA LEU A 39 -13.15 4.16 -19.38
C LEU A 39 -14.55 4.69 -19.04
N VAL A 40 -15.52 3.79 -19.04
CA VAL A 40 -16.89 4.06 -18.62
C VAL A 40 -17.10 3.42 -17.24
N TYR A 41 -17.59 4.23 -16.30
CA TYR A 41 -17.80 3.83 -14.91
C TYR A 41 -19.28 3.69 -14.61
N LYS A 42 -19.67 2.55 -14.04
CA LYS A 42 -20.99 2.38 -13.42
C LYS A 42 -21.00 3.03 -12.05
N SER A 43 -22.12 3.66 -11.72
CA SER A 43 -22.40 4.17 -10.38
C SER A 43 -23.55 3.41 -9.72
N THR A 44 -23.54 3.34 -8.39
CA THR A 44 -24.71 2.97 -7.59
C THR A 44 -25.79 4.05 -7.68
N ALA A 45 -26.98 3.77 -7.16
CA ALA A 45 -28.06 4.76 -7.09
C ALA A 45 -27.70 6.01 -6.26
N ARG A 46 -26.74 5.91 -5.32
CA ARG A 46 -26.24 7.04 -4.52
C ARG A 46 -25.00 7.72 -5.14
N GLY A 47 -24.57 7.27 -6.31
CA GLY A 47 -23.44 7.85 -7.05
C GLY A 47 -22.08 7.21 -6.77
N ASP A 48 -22.00 6.22 -5.86
CA ASP A 48 -20.74 5.53 -5.58
C ASP A 48 -20.23 4.78 -6.80
N ARG A 49 -18.92 4.80 -7.01
CA ARG A 49 -18.28 4.09 -8.11
C ARG A 49 -16.89 3.61 -7.71
N ILE A 50 -16.34 2.70 -8.51
CA ILE A 50 -14.92 2.38 -8.45
C ILE A 50 -14.12 3.66 -8.71
N MET A 51 -13.21 4.01 -7.80
CA MET A 51 -12.41 5.23 -7.90
C MET A 51 -11.31 5.12 -8.97
N ASP A 52 -10.74 6.26 -9.37
CA ASP A 52 -9.52 6.29 -10.15
C ASP A 52 -8.30 6.01 -9.25
N PHE A 53 -7.68 4.84 -9.42
CA PHE A 53 -6.51 4.40 -8.68
C PHE A 53 -5.19 4.88 -9.28
N SER A 54 -5.20 5.46 -10.48
CA SER A 54 -4.00 5.83 -11.23
C SER A 54 -3.13 6.88 -10.54
N HIS A 55 -3.62 7.52 -9.48
CA HIS A 55 -2.88 8.46 -8.63
C HIS A 55 -1.90 7.80 -7.66
N ALA A 56 -1.84 6.46 -7.61
CA ALA A 56 -0.91 5.70 -6.78
C ALA A 56 0.51 5.63 -7.38
N GLY A 57 1.51 5.75 -6.51
CA GLY A 57 2.93 5.64 -6.85
C GLY A 57 3.69 6.97 -6.80
N TYR A 58 5.01 6.88 -6.94
CA TYR A 58 5.94 8.01 -7.00
C TYR A 58 5.46 9.10 -7.97
N GLY A 59 5.53 10.37 -7.54
CA GLY A 59 5.07 11.51 -8.33
C GLY A 59 3.56 11.55 -8.58
N GLY A 60 2.78 10.64 -7.99
CA GLY A 60 1.34 10.51 -8.19
C GLY A 60 0.97 9.56 -9.32
N GLY A 61 1.83 8.57 -9.60
CA GLY A 61 1.64 7.56 -10.64
C GLY A 61 2.12 8.00 -12.02
N GLY A 62 2.64 7.06 -12.81
CA GLY A 62 3.08 7.29 -14.20
C GLY A 62 4.41 8.03 -14.37
N VAL A 63 5.14 8.28 -13.28
CA VAL A 63 6.44 8.93 -13.29
C VAL A 63 7.53 7.89 -13.14
N ALA A 64 8.53 7.92 -14.02
CA ALA A 64 9.68 7.03 -13.94
C ALA A 64 10.49 7.32 -12.68
N LEU A 65 10.91 6.28 -11.97
CA LEU A 65 11.79 6.43 -10.82
C LEU A 65 13.15 6.99 -11.27
N PRO A 66 13.67 8.03 -10.59
CA PRO A 66 14.84 8.77 -11.03
C PRO A 66 16.12 7.92 -10.95
N ARG A 67 17.06 8.18 -11.86
CA ARG A 67 18.44 7.64 -11.76
C ARG A 67 19.36 8.70 -11.16
N VAL A 68 19.42 8.73 -9.83
CA VAL A 68 20.21 9.73 -9.09
C VAL A 68 21.71 9.47 -9.24
N GLY A 69 22.49 10.52 -9.50
CA GLY A 69 23.94 10.45 -9.67
C GLY A 69 24.67 10.04 -8.39
N VAL A 70 25.67 9.15 -8.51
CA VAL A 70 26.48 8.69 -7.38
C VAL A 70 27.42 9.81 -6.93
N LYS A 71 27.41 10.11 -5.63
CA LYS A 71 28.30 11.10 -5.01
C LYS A 71 29.29 10.48 -4.03
N ARG A 72 28.99 9.28 -3.52
CA ARG A 72 29.85 8.53 -2.60
C ARG A 72 29.79 7.05 -2.93
N VAL A 73 30.94 6.38 -2.92
CA VAL A 73 31.04 4.92 -3.03
C VAL A 73 31.58 4.37 -1.71
N VAL A 74 30.95 3.33 -1.18
CA VAL A 74 31.39 2.59 0.00
C VAL A 74 31.79 1.19 -0.45
N LYS A 75 32.87 0.66 0.13
CA LYS A 75 33.29 -0.75 -0.03
C LYS A 75 33.11 -1.47 1.30
N PRO A 76 32.82 -2.78 1.31
CA PRO A 76 32.73 -3.51 2.56
C PRO A 76 34.09 -3.50 3.26
N SER A 77 34.09 -3.27 4.57
CA SER A 77 35.32 -3.24 5.37
C SER A 77 35.85 -4.64 5.70
N GLY A 78 34.99 -5.66 5.62
CA GLY A 78 35.25 -7.00 6.16
C GLY A 78 34.96 -7.12 7.65
N GLY A 79 34.56 -6.03 8.31
CA GLY A 79 34.16 -5.96 9.72
C GLY A 79 32.70 -5.48 9.87
N GLU A 80 32.46 -4.61 10.84
CA GLU A 80 31.15 -3.94 11.06
C GLU A 80 31.08 -2.69 10.17
N ASP A 81 30.02 -2.57 9.37
CA ASP A 81 29.87 -1.60 8.30
C ASP A 81 28.72 -0.59 8.54
N THR A 82 27.99 -0.67 9.65
CA THR A 82 26.87 0.26 9.91
C THR A 82 27.36 1.71 9.93
N ALA A 83 28.45 1.98 10.66
CA ALA A 83 28.97 3.33 10.81
C ALA A 83 29.49 3.91 9.48
N ILE A 84 30.25 3.13 8.69
CA ILE A 84 30.82 3.62 7.43
C ILE A 84 29.75 3.91 6.37
N ILE A 85 28.65 3.14 6.37
CA ILE A 85 27.50 3.40 5.50
C ILE A 85 26.76 4.66 5.97
N GLN A 86 26.54 4.80 7.28
CA GLN A 86 25.86 5.98 7.83
C GLN A 86 26.65 7.27 7.57
N GLU A 87 27.97 7.27 7.79
CA GLU A 87 28.83 8.42 7.49
C GLU A 87 28.77 8.82 6.01
N ALA A 88 28.68 7.85 5.10
CA ALA A 88 28.52 8.12 3.67
C ALA A 88 27.16 8.77 3.36
N ILE A 89 26.08 8.33 4.00
CA ILE A 89 24.76 8.93 3.89
C ILE A 89 24.75 10.35 4.45
N ASP A 90 25.39 10.56 5.60
CA ASP A 90 25.47 11.88 6.25
C ASP A 90 26.28 12.87 5.39
N ALA A 91 27.38 12.41 4.79
CA ALA A 91 28.18 13.21 3.86
C ALA A 91 27.38 13.63 2.61
N VAL A 92 26.60 12.72 2.03
CA VAL A 92 25.70 13.07 0.90
C VAL A 92 24.55 13.97 1.37
N SER A 93 24.03 13.76 2.57
CA SER A 93 22.97 14.59 3.17
C SER A 93 23.40 16.05 3.36
N ALA A 94 24.70 16.30 3.57
CA ALA A 94 25.27 17.65 3.68
C ALA A 94 25.47 18.36 2.33
N MET A 95 25.38 17.65 1.19
CA MET A 95 25.57 18.25 -0.13
C MET A 95 24.40 19.14 -0.54
N PRO A 96 24.59 20.17 -1.39
CA PRO A 96 23.50 21.00 -1.90
C PRO A 96 22.40 20.18 -2.58
N LEU A 97 21.16 20.69 -2.50
CA LEU A 97 20.04 20.10 -3.21
C LEU A 97 20.03 20.61 -4.66
N GLU A 98 20.20 19.71 -5.62
CA GLU A 98 20.19 19.98 -7.06
C GLU A 98 19.00 19.24 -7.68
N GLN A 99 18.02 19.97 -8.24
CA GLN A 99 16.82 19.38 -8.86
C GLN A 99 16.07 18.37 -7.97
N GLY A 100 16.06 18.62 -6.65
CA GLY A 100 15.41 17.75 -5.67
C GLY A 100 16.29 16.62 -5.11
N PHE A 101 17.55 16.48 -5.56
CA PHE A 101 18.47 15.45 -5.09
C PHE A 101 19.79 16.01 -4.59
N ARG A 102 20.36 15.37 -3.58
CA ARG A 102 21.73 15.58 -3.10
C ARG A 102 22.68 14.57 -3.72
N GLY A 103 22.22 13.34 -3.88
CA GLY A 103 22.97 12.29 -4.55
C GLY A 103 22.64 10.88 -4.05
N ALA A 104 23.29 9.91 -4.68
CA ALA A 104 23.26 8.52 -4.24
C ALA A 104 24.57 8.13 -3.54
N VAL A 105 24.43 7.36 -2.47
CA VAL A 105 25.49 6.52 -1.89
C VAL A 105 25.42 5.17 -2.57
N LEU A 106 26.50 4.77 -3.24
CA LEU A 106 26.63 3.46 -3.88
C LEU A 106 27.42 2.51 -2.97
N LEU A 107 26.83 1.38 -2.61
CA LEU A 107 27.55 0.23 -2.06
C LEU A 107 28.14 -0.57 -3.23
N ALA A 108 29.46 -0.72 -3.24
CA ALA A 108 30.16 -1.62 -4.16
C ALA A 108 29.73 -3.09 -3.91
N PRO A 109 29.96 -4.02 -4.85
CA PRO A 109 29.67 -5.44 -4.65
C PRO A 109 30.37 -5.99 -3.40
N GLY A 110 29.68 -6.86 -2.66
CA GLY A 110 30.20 -7.52 -1.46
C GLY A 110 29.22 -7.54 -0.29
N ILE A 111 29.70 -8.05 0.84
CA ILE A 111 28.92 -8.26 2.06
C ILE A 111 29.29 -7.20 3.08
N TYR A 112 28.29 -6.45 3.54
CA TYR A 112 28.38 -5.43 4.58
C TYR A 112 27.77 -5.99 5.86
N ASN A 113 28.56 -6.22 6.91
CA ASN A 113 27.99 -6.72 8.16
C ASN A 113 27.47 -5.56 8.98
N THR A 114 26.20 -5.62 9.37
CA THR A 114 25.53 -4.52 10.08
C THR A 114 24.97 -5.03 11.40
N SER A 115 25.14 -4.27 12.47
CA SER A 115 24.55 -4.53 13.79
C SER A 115 23.59 -3.43 14.25
N GLY A 116 23.25 -2.49 13.36
CA GLY A 116 22.37 -1.38 13.66
C GLY A 116 21.65 -0.83 12.42
N THR A 117 20.67 0.03 12.67
CA THR A 117 19.85 0.64 11.61
C THR A 117 20.61 1.72 10.85
N ILE A 118 20.65 1.59 9.52
CA ILE A 118 21.10 2.63 8.61
C ILE A 118 19.91 3.54 8.29
N THR A 119 20.06 4.85 8.49
CA THR A 119 18.96 5.82 8.38
C THR A 119 19.24 6.91 7.35
N ILE A 120 18.30 7.13 6.44
CA ILE A 120 18.20 8.31 5.58
C ILE A 120 17.21 9.29 6.22
N SER A 121 17.74 10.39 6.76
CA SER A 121 16.95 11.42 7.44
C SER A 121 16.82 12.74 6.68
N THR A 122 17.28 12.79 5.44
CA THR A 122 17.31 14.02 4.63
C THR A 122 16.73 13.75 3.24
N SER A 123 15.89 14.67 2.75
CA SER A 123 15.35 14.62 1.40
C SER A 123 16.45 14.63 0.33
N GLY A 124 16.18 13.99 -0.79
CA GLY A 124 17.07 13.96 -1.96
C GLY A 124 18.21 12.94 -1.89
N VAL A 125 18.18 12.01 -0.94
CA VAL A 125 19.26 11.04 -0.72
C VAL A 125 18.81 9.63 -1.09
N VAL A 126 19.66 8.91 -1.82
CA VAL A 126 19.42 7.52 -2.24
C VAL A 126 20.51 6.62 -1.71
N LEU A 127 20.13 5.48 -1.13
CA LEU A 127 21.05 4.37 -0.88
C LEU A 127 20.89 3.33 -1.99
N ARG A 128 21.97 3.04 -2.71
CA ARG A 128 21.97 2.15 -3.87
C ARG A 128 23.01 1.05 -3.67
N GLY A 129 22.67 -0.20 -3.95
CA GLY A 129 23.64 -1.28 -4.12
C GLY A 129 24.04 -1.49 -5.58
N SER A 130 24.98 -2.41 -5.80
CA SER A 130 25.47 -2.77 -7.15
C SER A 130 24.65 -3.88 -7.81
N GLY A 131 23.61 -4.38 -7.14
CA GLY A 131 22.72 -5.45 -7.57
C GLY A 131 22.07 -6.14 -6.37
N ALA A 132 20.86 -6.66 -6.56
CA ALA A 132 20.16 -7.46 -5.56
C ALA A 132 20.48 -8.97 -5.66
N GLU A 133 20.97 -9.43 -6.81
CA GLU A 133 21.33 -10.83 -7.07
C GLU A 133 22.55 -10.93 -8.00
N GLY A 134 23.19 -12.11 -8.05
CA GLY A 134 24.31 -12.41 -8.94
C GLY A 134 25.69 -11.90 -8.48
N GLU A 135 26.66 -11.87 -9.39
CA GLU A 135 28.07 -11.57 -9.08
C GLU A 135 28.31 -10.12 -8.60
N THR A 136 27.40 -9.19 -8.91
CA THR A 136 27.52 -7.77 -8.52
C THR A 136 26.74 -7.43 -7.25
N THR A 137 26.21 -8.43 -6.54
CA THR A 137 25.34 -8.21 -5.38
C THR A 137 26.00 -7.38 -4.28
N SER A 138 25.27 -6.42 -3.74
CA SER A 138 25.59 -5.74 -2.49
C SER A 138 24.66 -6.24 -1.39
N THR A 139 25.20 -7.01 -0.44
CA THR A 139 24.43 -7.62 0.64
C THR A 139 24.61 -6.85 1.94
N ILE A 140 23.52 -6.35 2.52
CA ILE A 140 23.47 -5.93 3.93
C ILE A 140 23.16 -7.17 4.75
N LYS A 141 24.17 -7.69 5.44
CA LYS A 141 24.05 -8.85 6.32
C LYS A 141 23.85 -8.39 7.75
N MET A 142 22.69 -8.69 8.32
CA MET A 142 22.33 -8.28 9.67
C MET A 142 22.92 -9.23 10.71
N SER A 143 23.36 -8.69 11.84
CA SER A 143 23.97 -9.43 12.93
C SER A 143 23.69 -8.78 14.29
N GLY A 144 24.04 -9.44 15.38
CA GLY A 144 23.82 -8.92 16.74
C GLY A 144 22.37 -9.00 17.19
N GLU A 145 21.93 -8.02 17.98
CA GLU A 145 20.55 -7.95 18.48
C GLU A 145 19.56 -7.60 17.36
N PRO A 146 18.31 -8.10 17.41
CA PRO A 146 17.29 -7.79 16.42
C PRO A 146 17.06 -6.27 16.21
N HIS A 147 17.15 -5.82 14.96
CA HIS A 147 16.99 -4.41 14.59
C HIS A 147 16.35 -4.25 13.19
N LEU A 148 16.04 -3.01 12.83
CA LEU A 148 15.64 -2.63 11.47
C LEU A 148 16.88 -2.40 10.62
N ALA A 149 16.97 -2.95 9.40
CA ALA A 149 18.12 -2.69 8.52
C ALA A 149 18.15 -1.24 8.03
N LEU A 150 17.06 -0.81 7.37
CA LEU A 150 17.00 0.48 6.67
C LEU A 150 15.78 1.31 7.09
N ALA A 151 16.01 2.58 7.42
CA ALA A 151 14.96 3.56 7.71
C ALA A 151 15.05 4.78 6.80
N ILE A 152 13.95 5.17 6.17
CA ILE A 152 13.77 6.52 5.58
C ILE A 152 12.74 7.23 6.44
N ARG A 153 13.14 8.27 7.17
CA ARG A 153 12.24 9.01 8.07
C ARG A 153 12.87 10.32 8.49
N VAL A 154 12.06 11.30 8.88
CA VAL A 154 12.59 12.53 9.48
C VAL A 154 13.36 12.19 10.77
N SER A 155 14.53 12.79 11.00
CA SER A 155 15.26 12.65 12.26
C SER A 155 14.39 13.08 13.44
N VAL A 156 14.24 12.21 14.44
CA VAL A 156 13.51 12.51 15.67
C VAL A 156 14.42 13.37 16.57
N GLY A 157 14.54 14.64 16.21
CA GLY A 157 15.22 15.69 17.00
C GLY A 157 14.28 16.79 17.48
N GLY A 158 12.97 16.57 17.38
CA GLY A 158 11.94 17.50 17.87
C GLY A 158 10.75 16.72 18.42
N GLU A 159 10.28 17.11 19.59
CA GLU A 159 9.09 16.58 20.25
C GLU A 159 7.87 16.65 19.32
N GLY A 160 7.21 15.50 19.10
CA GLY A 160 5.87 15.39 18.50
C GLY A 160 5.79 15.77 17.01
N SER A 161 5.04 15.06 16.18
CA SER A 161 3.61 14.92 16.36
C SER A 161 3.03 14.31 15.08
N GLY A 162 2.01 13.43 15.20
CA GLY A 162 1.02 13.31 14.11
C GLY A 162 0.45 14.71 13.81
N PRO A 163 -0.20 14.95 12.66
CA PRO A 163 -0.54 16.29 12.16
C PRO A 163 -0.89 17.24 13.32
N THR A 164 0.08 18.10 13.69
CA THR A 164 -0.12 19.06 14.76
C THR A 164 -1.12 20.05 14.20
N HIS A 165 -2.37 19.91 14.62
CA HIS A 165 -3.36 20.95 14.46
C HIS A 165 -2.93 22.09 15.38
N SER A 166 -1.96 22.90 14.93
CA SER A 166 -1.68 24.16 15.59
C SER A 166 -3.00 24.93 15.63
N ARG A 167 -3.38 25.36 16.83
CA ARG A 167 -4.65 26.03 17.16
C ARG A 167 -4.80 27.42 16.53
N GLU A 168 -3.87 27.84 15.69
CA GLU A 168 -3.99 29.08 14.92
C GLU A 168 -5.08 28.89 13.86
N GLU A 169 -5.96 29.88 13.72
CA GLU A 169 -7.23 29.85 12.96
C GLU A 169 -7.04 29.50 11.47
N ARG A 170 -6.79 28.22 11.17
CA ARG A 170 -6.81 27.70 9.81
C ARG A 170 -8.27 27.64 9.35
N ALA A 171 -8.51 28.08 8.11
CA ALA A 171 -9.83 28.03 7.49
C ALA A 171 -10.46 26.65 7.69
N ARG A 172 -11.70 26.65 8.17
CA ARG A 172 -12.47 25.44 8.53
C ARG A 172 -13.88 25.58 8.00
N THR A 173 -14.38 24.49 7.44
CA THR A 173 -15.73 24.39 6.91
C THR A 173 -16.25 22.97 7.13
N THR A 174 -17.47 22.69 6.71
CA THR A 174 -18.07 21.35 6.74
C THR A 174 -18.54 20.97 5.35
N ILE A 175 -18.57 19.67 5.07
CA ILE A 175 -19.31 19.15 3.91
C ILE A 175 -20.79 19.51 4.10
N ARG A 176 -21.43 20.03 3.05
CA ARG A 176 -22.87 20.38 3.10
C ARG A 176 -23.78 19.34 2.46
N ASP A 177 -23.23 18.44 1.65
CA ASP A 177 -23.99 17.39 1.00
C ASP A 177 -24.54 16.41 2.04
N GLU A 178 -25.77 15.92 1.84
CA GLU A 178 -26.32 14.83 2.66
C GLU A 178 -25.53 13.53 2.45
N TYR A 179 -25.01 13.33 1.24
CA TYR A 179 -24.18 12.19 0.88
C TYR A 179 -23.09 12.60 -0.12
N VAL A 180 -21.85 12.27 0.19
CA VAL A 180 -20.73 12.34 -0.76
C VAL A 180 -20.34 10.91 -1.15
N PRO A 181 -20.40 10.55 -2.44
CA PRO A 181 -20.13 9.19 -2.88
C PRO A 181 -18.63 8.85 -2.86
N SER A 182 -18.33 7.56 -2.70
CA SER A 182 -16.98 7.05 -2.95
C SER A 182 -16.62 7.21 -4.44
N GLY A 183 -15.39 7.64 -4.73
CA GLY A 183 -14.92 8.01 -6.06
C GLY A 183 -15.26 9.46 -6.49
N ALA A 184 -15.76 10.29 -5.58
CA ALA A 184 -16.00 11.71 -5.82
C ALA A 184 -14.70 12.52 -5.95
N LEU A 185 -14.65 13.42 -6.94
CA LEU A 185 -13.57 14.40 -7.13
C LEU A 185 -13.98 15.82 -6.70
N GLN A 186 -15.28 16.05 -6.54
CA GLN A 186 -15.84 17.33 -6.13
C GLN A 186 -16.37 17.22 -4.72
N LEU A 187 -16.17 18.30 -3.95
CA LEU A 187 -16.61 18.40 -2.57
C LEU A 187 -17.36 19.73 -2.39
N HIS A 188 -18.65 19.67 -2.07
CA HIS A 188 -19.40 20.87 -1.75
C HIS A 188 -19.29 21.16 -0.26
N VAL A 189 -18.80 22.36 0.05
CA VAL A 189 -18.61 22.83 1.41
C VAL A 189 -19.64 23.88 1.79
N ALA A 190 -19.86 24.09 3.08
CA ALA A 190 -20.77 25.11 3.57
C ALA A 190 -20.27 26.52 3.20
N ASP A 191 -18.98 26.76 3.40
CA ASP A 191 -18.27 28.00 3.08
C ASP A 191 -16.85 27.71 2.58
N ALA A 192 -16.47 28.28 1.44
CA ALA A 192 -15.13 28.17 0.87
C ALA A 192 -14.21 29.36 1.26
N SER A 193 -14.71 30.33 2.02
CA SER A 193 -13.92 31.49 2.45
C SER A 193 -12.67 31.05 3.23
N GLY A 194 -11.54 31.70 2.97
CA GLY A 194 -10.24 31.37 3.58
C GLY A 194 -9.50 30.18 2.96
N PHE A 195 -10.08 29.50 1.95
CA PHE A 195 -9.41 28.48 1.15
C PHE A 195 -8.99 29.04 -0.22
N ALA A 196 -7.90 28.51 -0.77
CA ALA A 196 -7.37 28.84 -2.08
C ALA A 196 -6.98 27.59 -2.89
N VAL A 197 -6.96 27.72 -4.22
CA VAL A 197 -6.37 26.70 -5.10
C VAL A 197 -4.90 26.48 -4.69
N GLY A 198 -4.51 25.21 -4.59
CA GLY A 198 -3.21 24.79 -4.11
C GLY A 198 -3.16 24.49 -2.62
N ASP A 199 -4.17 24.85 -1.82
CA ASP A 199 -4.19 24.54 -0.39
C ASP A 199 -4.24 23.02 -0.15
N ALA A 200 -3.43 22.56 0.80
CA ALA A 200 -3.60 21.24 1.38
C ALA A 200 -4.71 21.28 2.43
N ILE A 201 -5.58 20.28 2.38
CA ILE A 201 -6.72 20.14 3.29
C ILE A 201 -6.71 18.75 3.94
N ALA A 202 -7.21 18.68 5.16
CA ALA A 202 -7.63 17.43 5.79
C ALA A 202 -9.15 17.36 5.82
N ILE A 203 -9.69 16.25 5.33
CA ILE A 203 -11.10 15.89 5.45
C ILE A 203 -11.20 14.95 6.65
N LEU A 204 -11.93 15.38 7.68
CA LEU A 204 -12.01 14.76 8.99
C LEU A 204 -13.39 14.09 9.13
N LYS A 205 -13.44 12.77 8.87
CA LYS A 205 -14.65 11.96 9.05
C LYS A 205 -14.77 11.56 10.53
N PRO A 206 -15.81 12.03 11.25
CA PRO A 206 -16.00 11.64 12.64
C PRO A 206 -16.43 10.17 12.73
N VAL A 207 -15.85 9.44 13.67
CA VAL A 207 -16.38 8.15 14.13
C VAL A 207 -17.49 8.47 15.14
N THR A 208 -18.73 8.52 14.68
CA THR A 208 -19.89 8.75 15.54
C THR A 208 -20.43 7.44 16.09
N LYS A 209 -21.18 7.51 17.20
CA LYS A 209 -21.91 6.34 17.73
C LYS A 209 -22.88 5.76 16.71
N SER A 210 -23.65 6.61 16.04
CA SER A 210 -24.61 6.22 14.99
C SER A 210 -23.93 5.51 13.83
N TRP A 211 -22.73 5.93 13.42
CA TRP A 211 -21.98 5.26 12.37
C TRP A 211 -21.43 3.90 12.82
N VAL A 212 -20.91 3.78 14.05
CA VAL A 212 -20.47 2.50 14.61
C VAL A 212 -21.65 1.52 14.76
N GLU A 213 -22.82 2.01 15.15
CA GLU A 213 -24.06 1.23 15.21
C GLU A 213 -24.54 0.79 13.83
N PHE A 214 -24.58 1.70 12.86
CA PHE A 214 -24.91 1.40 11.46
C PHE A 214 -24.00 0.34 10.86
N MET A 215 -22.70 0.42 11.13
CA MET A 215 -21.70 -0.57 10.71
C MET A 215 -21.79 -1.90 11.48
N GLN A 216 -22.67 -1.99 12.48
CA GLN A 216 -22.86 -3.15 13.35
C GLN A 216 -21.59 -3.54 14.13
N MET A 217 -20.75 -2.56 14.49
CA MET A 217 -19.47 -2.77 15.18
C MET A 217 -19.48 -2.35 16.65
N HIS A 218 -20.66 -2.04 17.19
CA HIS A 218 -20.86 -1.65 18.59
C HIS A 218 -20.91 -2.85 19.56
N ASP A 219 -21.08 -4.07 19.05
CA ASP A 219 -21.38 -5.29 19.80
C ASP A 219 -20.23 -6.32 19.75
N LEU A 220 -19.01 -5.91 19.41
CA LEU A 220 -17.86 -6.81 19.35
C LEU A 220 -17.51 -7.29 20.76
N VAL A 221 -17.51 -8.60 20.97
CA VAL A 221 -17.13 -9.25 22.24
C VAL A 221 -16.10 -10.35 21.98
N ARG A 222 -15.14 -10.48 22.89
CA ARG A 222 -14.17 -11.60 22.93
C ARG A 222 -13.91 -11.98 24.38
N ASP A 223 -14.04 -13.27 24.70
CA ASP A 223 -13.80 -13.81 26.04
C ASP A 223 -14.58 -13.05 27.15
N GLY A 224 -15.84 -12.71 26.85
CA GLY A 224 -16.72 -11.95 27.75
C GLY A 224 -16.39 -10.44 27.87
N ARG A 225 -15.42 -9.94 27.12
CA ARG A 225 -14.99 -8.53 27.14
C ARG A 225 -15.35 -7.81 25.85
N SER A 226 -15.97 -6.64 25.96
CA SER A 226 -16.22 -5.76 24.83
C SER A 226 -14.90 -5.35 24.15
N GLN A 227 -14.91 -5.36 22.82
CA GLN A 227 -13.82 -4.91 21.97
C GLN A 227 -14.22 -3.62 21.27
N THR A 228 -13.24 -2.80 20.91
CA THR A 228 -13.49 -1.54 20.21
C THR A 228 -12.96 -1.62 18.79
N TRP A 229 -13.87 -1.46 17.82
CA TRP A 229 -13.51 -1.33 16.41
C TRP A 229 -12.81 -0.01 16.16
N LEU A 230 -13.57 1.09 16.10
CA LEU A 230 -13.05 2.45 16.05
C LEU A 230 -13.61 3.18 17.27
N ALA A 231 -12.75 3.88 18.00
CA ALA A 231 -13.20 4.69 19.13
C ALA A 231 -14.11 5.81 18.64
N VAL A 232 -15.27 5.96 19.27
CA VAL A 232 -16.16 7.11 19.06
C VAL A 232 -15.37 8.39 19.34
N ASP A 233 -15.67 9.46 18.61
CA ASP A 233 -14.98 10.76 18.61
C ASP A 233 -13.58 10.77 17.97
N ARG A 234 -13.06 9.63 17.51
CA ARG A 234 -11.89 9.60 16.61
C ARG A 234 -12.23 10.26 15.27
N MET A 235 -11.25 10.91 14.65
CA MET A 235 -11.33 11.37 13.26
C MET A 235 -10.55 10.43 12.34
N LEU A 236 -11.19 9.93 11.28
CA LEU A 236 -10.49 9.35 10.14
C LEU A 236 -10.10 10.51 9.20
N THR A 237 -8.81 10.63 8.91
CA THR A 237 -8.26 11.78 8.20
C THR A 237 -7.87 11.41 6.78
N THR A 238 -8.36 12.16 5.81
CA THR A 238 -7.95 12.07 4.40
C THR A 238 -7.32 13.39 3.96
N GLU A 239 -6.07 13.36 3.52
CA GLU A 239 -5.38 14.54 2.97
C GLU A 239 -5.69 14.70 1.47
N ARG A 240 -6.02 15.92 1.04
CA ARG A 240 -6.19 16.28 -0.38
C ARG A 240 -5.62 17.66 -0.66
N ARG A 241 -5.45 18.00 -1.93
CA ARG A 241 -5.16 19.36 -2.39
C ARG A 241 -6.33 19.90 -3.20
N ILE A 242 -6.66 21.17 -2.99
CA ILE A 242 -7.65 21.86 -3.81
C ILE A 242 -7.00 22.22 -5.15
N VAL A 243 -7.53 21.73 -6.27
CA VAL A 243 -7.02 22.03 -7.63
C VAL A 243 -7.87 23.08 -8.34
N ALA A 244 -9.13 23.26 -7.95
CA ALA A 244 -9.99 24.35 -8.41
C ALA A 244 -11.04 24.70 -7.36
N ILE A 245 -11.49 25.96 -7.37
CA ILE A 245 -12.62 26.45 -6.56
C ILE A 245 -13.64 27.10 -7.48
N SER A 246 -14.91 26.72 -7.35
CA SER A 246 -16.05 27.36 -8.01
C SER A 246 -17.18 27.56 -7.00
N GLY A 247 -17.38 28.80 -6.54
CA GLY A 247 -18.24 29.09 -5.39
C GLY A 247 -17.78 28.29 -4.16
N ASN A 248 -18.72 27.55 -3.54
CA ASN A 248 -18.42 26.66 -2.41
C ASN A 248 -18.15 25.20 -2.82
N THR A 249 -17.54 25.00 -4.00
CA THR A 249 -17.19 23.68 -4.52
C THR A 249 -15.69 23.59 -4.69
N PHE A 250 -15.09 22.57 -4.09
CA PHE A 250 -13.69 22.21 -4.29
C PHE A 250 -13.58 21.08 -5.30
N LEU A 251 -12.70 21.23 -6.29
CA LEU A 251 -12.17 20.11 -7.06
C LEU A 251 -10.90 19.62 -6.36
N LEU A 252 -10.79 18.31 -6.14
CA LEU A 252 -9.68 17.66 -5.44
C LEU A 252 -8.65 17.09 -6.42
N ASP A 253 -7.41 16.99 -5.99
CA ASP A 253 -6.30 16.39 -6.76
C ASP A 253 -6.42 14.87 -6.93
N VAL A 254 -7.06 14.18 -5.97
CA VAL A 254 -7.26 12.74 -5.96
C VAL A 254 -8.70 12.43 -5.51
N PRO A 255 -9.42 11.47 -6.15
CA PRO A 255 -10.77 11.12 -5.72
C PRO A 255 -10.81 10.63 -4.26
N LEU A 256 -11.95 10.82 -3.60
CA LEU A 256 -12.19 10.29 -2.27
C LEU A 256 -12.39 8.78 -2.35
N SER A 257 -11.71 8.03 -1.47
CA SER A 257 -11.81 6.57 -1.41
C SER A 257 -12.92 6.06 -0.48
N ASP A 258 -13.56 6.96 0.28
CA ASP A 258 -14.65 6.66 1.20
C ASP A 258 -15.87 7.53 0.89
N SER A 259 -17.03 7.10 1.35
CA SER A 259 -18.27 7.85 1.30
C SER A 259 -18.53 8.58 2.62
N PHE A 260 -19.28 9.68 2.56
CA PHE A 260 -19.62 10.51 3.71
C PHE A 260 -21.14 10.69 3.75
N ASP A 261 -21.78 10.07 4.74
CA ASP A 261 -23.24 10.10 4.91
C ASP A 261 -23.60 10.96 6.13
N ALA A 262 -24.18 12.13 5.91
CA ALA A 262 -24.53 13.06 6.97
C ALA A 262 -25.55 12.46 7.96
N GLY A 263 -26.39 11.51 7.54
CA GLY A 263 -27.35 10.84 8.41
C GLY A 263 -26.70 10.04 9.53
N TYR A 264 -25.46 9.59 9.34
CA TYR A 264 -24.68 8.89 10.37
C TYR A 264 -23.56 9.77 10.94
N LEU A 265 -23.03 10.72 10.19
CA LEU A 265 -21.86 11.50 10.62
C LEU A 265 -22.20 12.82 11.33
N ASN A 266 -23.47 13.25 11.31
CA ASN A 266 -23.96 14.48 11.93
C ASN A 266 -24.84 14.19 13.16
N PRO A 267 -24.64 14.89 14.31
CA PRO A 267 -23.52 15.77 14.65
C PRO A 267 -22.19 15.01 14.87
N PRO A 268 -21.02 15.63 14.61
CA PRO A 268 -20.81 17.04 14.23
C PRO A 268 -20.78 17.30 12.72
N GLY A 269 -20.87 16.27 11.89
CA GLY A 269 -20.65 16.34 10.44
C GLY A 269 -19.17 16.20 10.07
N THR A 270 -18.89 16.02 8.78
CA THR A 270 -17.53 15.92 8.27
C THR A 270 -16.93 17.31 8.10
N ALA A 271 -15.82 17.56 8.79
CA ALA A 271 -15.11 18.83 8.71
C ALA A 271 -14.06 18.80 7.59
N VAL A 272 -13.83 19.95 6.97
CA VAL A 272 -12.73 20.20 6.05
C VAL A 272 -11.90 21.34 6.62
N VAL A 273 -10.62 21.08 6.84
CA VAL A 273 -9.70 22.06 7.43
C VAL A 273 -8.50 22.28 6.52
N LYS A 274 -8.10 23.53 6.34
CA LYS A 274 -6.81 23.85 5.75
C LYS A 274 -5.71 23.33 6.67
N ILE A 275 -4.70 22.69 6.10
CA ILE A 275 -3.56 22.16 6.85
C ILE A 275 -2.24 22.61 6.24
N GLN A 276 -1.24 22.72 7.09
CA GLN A 276 0.14 22.56 6.68
C GLN A 276 0.44 21.07 6.72
N PRO A 277 0.83 20.44 5.59
CA PRO A 277 1.22 19.04 5.58
C PRO A 277 2.35 18.79 6.59
N PRO A 278 2.37 17.64 7.27
CA PRO A 278 3.48 17.30 8.15
C PRO A 278 4.80 17.25 7.36
N PRO A 279 5.95 17.56 7.99
CA PRO A 279 7.23 17.41 7.33
C PRO A 279 7.42 15.95 6.91
N ARG A 280 7.77 15.73 5.64
CA ARG A 280 8.06 14.42 5.07
C ARG A 280 9.42 14.44 4.40
N ILE A 281 10.16 13.34 4.50
CA ILE A 281 11.29 13.10 3.61
C ILE A 281 10.74 12.98 2.19
N THR A 282 11.40 13.65 1.25
CA THR A 282 11.02 13.60 -0.17
C THR A 282 12.19 13.19 -1.04
N GLN A 283 11.89 12.65 -2.22
CA GLN A 283 12.93 12.36 -3.22
C GLN A 283 14.03 11.43 -2.67
N ALA A 284 13.64 10.42 -1.90
CA ALA A 284 14.55 9.48 -1.25
C ALA A 284 14.19 8.05 -1.62
N GLY A 285 15.20 7.18 -1.67
CA GLY A 285 14.97 5.79 -2.00
C GLY A 285 16.06 4.84 -1.59
N VAL A 286 15.69 3.57 -1.57
CA VAL A 286 16.58 2.42 -1.37
C VAL A 286 16.44 1.53 -2.60
N GLU A 287 17.56 1.15 -3.21
CA GLU A 287 17.51 0.36 -4.43
C GLU A 287 18.69 -0.58 -4.68
N HIS A 288 18.44 -1.67 -5.42
CA HIS A 288 19.45 -2.59 -5.96
C HIS A 288 20.30 -3.29 -4.89
N LEU A 289 19.65 -3.83 -3.84
CA LEU A 289 20.32 -4.42 -2.68
C LEU A 289 19.73 -5.79 -2.31
N HIS A 290 20.58 -6.63 -1.73
CA HIS A 290 20.18 -7.79 -0.96
C HIS A 290 20.24 -7.46 0.53
N ILE A 291 19.24 -7.87 1.31
CA ILE A 291 19.24 -7.76 2.77
C ILE A 291 18.99 -9.15 3.36
N GLU A 292 19.90 -9.61 4.20
CA GLU A 292 19.87 -10.95 4.80
C GLU A 292 19.88 -10.83 6.33
N SER A 293 18.86 -11.37 7.01
CA SER A 293 18.90 -11.55 8.46
C SER A 293 19.18 -13.00 8.85
N PRO A 294 19.57 -13.28 10.11
CA PRO A 294 19.51 -14.64 10.64
C PRO A 294 18.09 -15.23 10.50
N GLN A 295 17.98 -16.56 10.42
CA GLN A 295 16.68 -17.24 10.43
C GLN A 295 15.88 -16.89 11.68
N GLN A 296 14.57 -16.68 11.51
CA GLN A 296 13.69 -16.20 12.59
C GLN A 296 12.50 -17.14 12.86
N PRO A 297 12.72 -18.37 13.37
CA PRO A 297 11.65 -19.31 13.72
C PRO A 297 11.01 -18.92 15.07
N ILE A 298 10.48 -17.71 15.15
CA ILE A 298 9.92 -17.10 16.36
C ILE A 298 8.56 -16.47 16.06
N SER A 299 7.86 -16.04 17.10
CA SER A 299 6.69 -15.17 16.92
C SER A 299 7.13 -13.73 16.66
N HIS A 300 6.53 -13.06 15.66
CA HIS A 300 6.67 -11.62 15.41
C HIS A 300 6.32 -10.70 16.60
N SER A 301 5.74 -11.23 17.68
CA SER A 301 5.55 -10.49 18.94
C SER A 301 6.83 -10.39 19.78
N GLN A 302 7.85 -11.20 19.47
CA GLN A 302 9.18 -11.13 20.07
C GLN A 302 10.06 -10.16 19.25
N PRO A 303 11.18 -9.64 19.80
CA PRO A 303 12.14 -8.86 19.02
C PRO A 303 12.63 -9.64 17.78
N HIS A 304 12.62 -8.99 16.62
CA HIS A 304 12.92 -9.61 15.32
C HIS A 304 13.57 -8.61 14.36
N PHE A 305 14.33 -9.12 13.40
CA PHE A 305 14.95 -8.34 12.33
C PHE A 305 13.92 -7.97 11.27
N THR A 306 13.96 -6.70 10.88
CA THR A 306 13.06 -6.10 9.88
C THR A 306 13.88 -5.48 8.76
N ALA A 307 13.43 -5.55 7.51
CA ALA A 307 14.18 -5.00 6.39
C ALA A 307 14.07 -3.46 6.28
N VAL A 308 12.90 -2.94 5.89
CA VAL A 308 12.76 -1.52 5.50
C VAL A 308 11.55 -0.87 6.15
N ARG A 309 11.75 0.34 6.68
CA ARG A 309 10.67 1.27 7.05
C ARG A 309 10.86 2.58 6.31
N LEU A 310 9.85 2.99 5.55
CA LEU A 310 9.88 4.23 4.77
C LEU A 310 8.68 5.10 5.16
N SER A 311 8.96 6.30 5.65
CA SER A 311 7.97 7.34 5.92
C SER A 311 8.32 8.59 5.13
N GLY A 312 7.56 8.89 4.07
CA GLY A 312 7.94 9.97 3.15
C GLY A 312 6.88 10.36 2.11
N GLU A 313 7.29 11.20 1.17
CA GLU A 313 6.51 11.64 0.02
C GLU A 313 7.36 11.67 -1.24
N ASP A 314 6.90 11.07 -2.35
CA ASP A 314 7.73 10.90 -3.55
C ASP A 314 9.01 10.12 -3.23
N CYS A 315 8.85 8.96 -2.61
CA CYS A 315 9.94 8.06 -2.22
C CYS A 315 9.75 6.68 -2.85
N TRP A 316 10.80 5.86 -2.87
CA TRP A 316 10.72 4.52 -3.45
C TRP A 316 11.57 3.47 -2.75
N ILE A 317 11.15 2.21 -2.95
CA ILE A 317 11.92 1.00 -2.65
C ILE A 317 11.92 0.20 -3.95
N ARG A 318 13.10 -0.15 -4.48
CA ARG A 318 13.19 -0.79 -5.79
C ARG A 318 14.22 -1.89 -5.85
N ASP A 319 13.89 -3.00 -6.49
CA ASP A 319 14.86 -4.05 -6.82
C ASP A 319 15.62 -4.52 -5.57
N LEU A 320 14.87 -5.14 -4.66
CA LEU A 320 15.40 -5.69 -3.42
C LEU A 320 15.10 -7.17 -3.29
N VAL A 321 16.07 -7.93 -2.77
CA VAL A 321 15.85 -9.29 -2.25
C VAL A 321 16.02 -9.26 -0.74
N LEU A 322 15.02 -9.76 -0.02
CA LEU A 322 14.91 -9.71 1.43
C LEU A 322 14.79 -11.12 1.99
N ASP A 323 15.87 -11.65 2.57
CA ASP A 323 15.96 -13.02 3.05
C ASP A 323 15.82 -13.07 4.58
N GLU A 324 14.88 -13.92 5.04
CA GLU A 324 14.58 -14.23 6.44
C GLU A 324 14.09 -13.07 7.30
N THR A 325 13.94 -11.86 6.74
CA THR A 325 13.39 -10.72 7.49
C THR A 325 11.93 -10.92 7.86
N MET A 326 11.47 -10.18 8.87
CA MET A 326 10.11 -10.28 9.39
C MET A 326 9.46 -8.91 9.50
N ASN A 327 8.15 -8.88 9.21
CA ASN A 327 7.43 -7.63 8.96
C ASN A 327 8.17 -6.78 7.93
N SER A 328 8.60 -7.38 6.83
CA SER A 328 9.80 -6.95 6.08
C SER A 328 9.74 -5.49 5.62
N VAL A 329 8.68 -5.06 4.94
CA VAL A 329 8.56 -3.72 4.35
C VAL A 329 7.33 -3.00 4.88
N GLY A 330 7.56 -1.86 5.53
CA GLY A 330 6.48 -0.97 5.99
C GLY A 330 6.64 0.41 5.37
N VAL A 331 5.57 0.93 4.78
CA VAL A 331 5.56 2.28 4.20
C VAL A 331 4.49 3.16 4.84
N ASN A 332 4.78 4.44 5.00
CA ASN A 332 3.88 5.46 5.50
C ASN A 332 4.10 6.78 4.76
N GLY A 333 3.05 7.60 4.65
CA GLY A 333 3.08 8.84 3.88
C GLY A 333 2.36 8.70 2.54
N ARG A 334 2.86 9.32 1.46
CA ARG A 334 2.16 9.33 0.17
C ARG A 334 3.02 9.32 -1.08
N ARG A 335 2.47 8.90 -2.22
CA ARG A 335 3.18 8.86 -3.51
C ARG A 335 4.47 8.04 -3.40
N ILE A 336 4.32 6.80 -2.94
CA ILE A 336 5.44 5.88 -2.72
C ILE A 336 5.30 4.70 -3.66
N THR A 337 6.38 4.34 -4.34
CA THR A 337 6.46 3.12 -5.15
C THR A 337 7.36 2.10 -4.48
N VAL A 338 6.87 0.89 -4.30
CA VAL A 338 7.64 -0.32 -3.96
C VAL A 338 7.58 -1.21 -5.18
N GLU A 339 8.68 -1.36 -5.91
CA GLU A 339 8.68 -2.19 -7.14
C GLU A 339 9.79 -3.24 -7.15
N ARG A 340 9.47 -4.44 -7.66
CA ARG A 340 10.44 -5.55 -7.79
C ARG A 340 11.14 -5.87 -6.46
N VAL A 341 10.36 -6.05 -5.41
CA VAL A 341 10.87 -6.49 -4.10
C VAL A 341 10.43 -7.93 -3.86
N THR A 342 11.40 -8.81 -3.63
CA THR A 342 11.19 -10.23 -3.32
C THR A 342 11.50 -10.48 -1.86
N ILE A 343 10.55 -11.08 -1.14
CA ILE A 343 10.73 -11.49 0.26
C ILE A 343 10.76 -13.02 0.31
N ASN A 344 11.85 -13.59 0.79
CA ASN A 344 11.99 -15.05 0.96
C ASN A 344 12.12 -15.41 2.43
N ARG A 345 11.30 -16.37 2.87
CA ARG A 345 11.37 -16.91 4.22
C ARG A 345 11.27 -18.42 4.20
N LYS A 346 12.31 -19.09 4.66
CA LYS A 346 12.32 -20.54 4.89
C LYS A 346 12.04 -20.86 6.35
N ALA A 347 12.44 -20.00 7.29
CA ALA A 347 12.09 -20.19 8.69
C ALA A 347 10.58 -20.02 8.90
N LEU A 348 9.95 -21.06 9.45
CA LEU A 348 8.52 -21.04 9.77
C LEU A 348 8.25 -20.09 10.94
N HIS A 349 7.44 -19.07 10.68
CA HIS A 349 6.93 -18.18 11.71
C HIS A 349 6.11 -18.95 12.74
N GLN A 350 6.33 -18.68 14.02
CA GLN A 350 5.64 -19.35 15.12
C GLN A 350 4.48 -18.52 15.66
N GLY A 351 3.32 -19.16 15.85
CA GLY A 351 2.14 -18.55 16.45
C GLY A 351 1.06 -18.15 15.45
N ALA A 352 -0.14 -17.90 15.98
CA ALA A 352 -1.35 -17.66 15.18
C ALA A 352 -1.45 -16.24 14.62
N SER A 353 -0.80 -15.26 15.27
CA SER A 353 -0.72 -13.90 14.73
C SER A 353 0.48 -13.82 13.81
N ARG A 354 0.23 -13.47 12.55
CA ARG A 354 1.19 -13.56 11.44
C ARG A 354 1.90 -12.23 11.21
N PRO A 355 3.17 -12.22 10.77
CA PRO A 355 3.85 -10.99 10.36
C PRO A 355 3.27 -10.46 9.05
N ALA A 356 3.31 -9.15 8.87
CA ALA A 356 2.90 -8.44 7.66
C ALA A 356 4.11 -8.14 6.78
N GLU A 357 4.30 -8.90 5.72
CA GLU A 357 5.50 -8.78 4.89
C GLU A 357 5.55 -7.45 4.11
N PHE A 358 4.41 -7.02 3.58
CA PHE A 358 4.20 -5.65 3.10
C PHE A 358 3.09 -4.95 3.87
N ALA A 359 3.39 -3.78 4.44
CA ALA A 359 2.44 -2.96 5.18
C ALA A 359 2.29 -1.55 4.55
N PRO A 360 1.37 -1.38 3.57
CA PRO A 360 1.14 -0.11 2.86
C PRO A 360 0.31 0.88 3.66
N ASN A 361 0.86 1.38 4.75
CA ASN A 361 0.20 2.24 5.73
C ASN A 361 0.23 3.73 5.33
N GLY A 362 -0.32 4.07 4.16
CA GLY A 362 -0.31 5.43 3.61
C GLY A 362 -1.42 5.68 2.59
N THR A 363 -1.21 6.64 1.70
CA THR A 363 -2.11 6.96 0.57
C THR A 363 -1.31 7.12 -0.71
N GLN A 364 -1.90 6.92 -1.88
CA GLN A 364 -1.19 6.94 -3.16
C GLN A 364 0.04 6.01 -3.19
N ILE A 365 -0.13 4.78 -2.67
CA ILE A 365 0.93 3.78 -2.58
C ILE A 365 0.80 2.80 -3.76
N LEU A 366 1.90 2.53 -4.46
CA LEU A 366 1.99 1.50 -5.49
C LEU A 366 2.97 0.41 -5.02
N ILE A 367 2.52 -0.83 -4.95
CA ILE A 367 3.34 -2.03 -4.79
C ILE A 367 3.24 -2.81 -6.10
N ASP A 368 4.34 -2.97 -6.84
CA ASP A 368 4.31 -3.40 -8.23
C ASP A 368 5.35 -4.48 -8.53
N ARG A 369 4.92 -5.62 -9.08
CA ARG A 369 5.78 -6.77 -9.40
C ARG A 369 6.63 -7.22 -8.21
N CYS A 370 6.04 -7.22 -7.03
CA CYS A 370 6.67 -7.72 -5.81
C CYS A 370 6.29 -9.17 -5.55
N GLU A 371 7.17 -9.89 -4.86
CA GLU A 371 7.00 -11.30 -4.53
C GLU A 371 7.11 -11.56 -3.03
N VAL A 372 6.31 -12.52 -2.55
CA VAL A 372 6.48 -13.10 -1.21
C VAL A 372 6.51 -14.61 -1.33
N ASN A 373 7.59 -15.22 -0.86
CA ASN A 373 7.80 -16.67 -0.79
C ASN A 373 7.88 -17.06 0.69
N ALA A 374 6.73 -17.27 1.33
CA ALA A 374 6.64 -17.51 2.76
C ALA A 374 5.31 -18.17 3.18
N GLU A 375 5.37 -19.02 4.21
CA GLU A 375 4.22 -19.66 4.86
C GLU A 375 3.86 -18.96 6.18
N ASN A 376 2.58 -19.01 6.57
CA ASN A 376 2.02 -18.45 7.80
C ASN A 376 2.27 -16.94 7.97
N VAL A 377 2.11 -16.17 6.88
CA VAL A 377 2.28 -14.70 6.84
C VAL A 377 1.01 -13.97 6.40
N TRP A 378 0.95 -12.66 6.62
CA TRP A 378 0.16 -11.77 5.79
C TRP A 378 1.07 -11.27 4.66
N PHE A 379 0.73 -11.59 3.41
CA PHE A 379 1.47 -11.06 2.25
C PHE A 379 1.39 -9.54 2.22
N ILE A 380 0.18 -9.02 2.41
CA ILE A 380 -0.15 -7.60 2.50
C ILE A 380 -1.08 -7.41 3.69
N ALA A 381 -0.79 -6.42 4.54
CA ALA A 381 -1.66 -6.05 5.66
C ALA A 381 -1.54 -4.57 6.03
N THR A 382 -2.66 -3.84 6.00
CA THR A 382 -2.73 -2.45 6.47
C THR A 382 -3.11 -2.34 7.95
N GLY A 383 -2.65 -1.28 8.61
CA GLY A 383 -3.12 -0.85 9.92
C GLY A 383 -4.47 -0.10 9.83
N SER A 384 -4.84 0.61 10.90
CA SER A 384 -6.17 1.20 11.06
C SER A 384 -6.35 2.58 10.41
N GLY A 385 -7.36 2.71 9.55
CA GLY A 385 -7.88 4.00 9.12
C GLY A 385 -7.20 4.62 7.90
N TYR A 386 -6.58 3.82 7.02
CA TYR A 386 -5.89 4.35 5.84
C TYR A 386 -6.82 4.58 4.65
N ALA A 387 -6.68 5.72 4.00
CA ALA A 387 -7.46 6.10 2.82
C ALA A 387 -6.59 6.04 1.56
N GLY A 388 -7.06 5.30 0.55
CA GLY A 388 -6.39 5.08 -0.70
C GLY A 388 -6.24 6.33 -1.59
N PRO A 389 -5.69 6.15 -2.81
CA PRO A 389 -5.51 4.85 -3.46
C PRO A 389 -4.28 4.06 -2.95
N ILE A 390 -4.45 2.76 -2.72
CA ILE A 390 -3.36 1.80 -2.47
C ILE A 390 -3.47 0.70 -3.53
N VAL A 391 -2.43 0.50 -4.34
CA VAL A 391 -2.46 -0.42 -5.47
C VAL A 391 -1.40 -1.51 -5.29
N ILE A 392 -1.82 -2.76 -5.43
CA ILE A 392 -0.97 -3.94 -5.50
C ILE A 392 -1.13 -4.49 -6.91
N LEU A 393 -0.11 -4.29 -7.74
CA LEU A 393 -0.13 -4.52 -9.18
C LEU A 393 0.82 -5.66 -9.56
N ASN A 394 0.31 -6.67 -10.26
CA ASN A 394 1.12 -7.76 -10.83
C ASN A 394 2.05 -8.45 -9.80
N CYS A 395 1.63 -8.51 -8.54
CA CYS A 395 2.39 -9.16 -7.47
C CYS A 395 2.11 -10.66 -7.42
N VAL A 396 3.10 -11.43 -6.98
CA VAL A 396 3.02 -12.88 -6.89
C VAL A 396 3.33 -13.35 -5.47
N PHE A 397 2.39 -14.08 -4.87
CA PHE A 397 2.49 -14.57 -3.51
C PHE A 397 2.48 -16.11 -3.50
N ARG A 398 3.51 -16.71 -2.90
CA ARG A 398 3.71 -18.15 -2.80
C ARG A 398 3.73 -18.55 -1.33
N GLY A 399 2.69 -19.30 -0.94
CA GLY A 399 2.47 -19.81 0.41
C GLY A 399 0.98 -19.80 0.76
N ASP A 400 0.66 -20.13 2.01
CA ASP A 400 -0.70 -20.23 2.57
C ASP A 400 -1.21 -18.93 3.23
N GLY A 401 -0.44 -17.85 3.07
CA GLY A 401 -0.72 -16.53 3.61
C GLY A 401 -1.93 -15.84 2.98
N ARG A 402 -2.27 -14.65 3.49
CA ARG A 402 -3.34 -13.82 2.89
C ARG A 402 -2.93 -12.37 2.67
N ALA A 403 -3.54 -11.73 1.69
CA ALA A 403 -3.43 -10.31 1.39
C ALA A 403 -4.75 -9.61 1.71
N GLU A 404 -4.73 -8.63 2.60
CA GLU A 404 -5.96 -7.96 3.05
C GLU A 404 -5.72 -6.52 3.55
N SER A 405 -6.79 -5.74 3.70
CA SER A 405 -6.77 -4.72 4.74
C SER A 405 -6.94 -5.42 6.08
N HIS A 406 -6.07 -5.15 7.05
CA HIS A 406 -5.95 -6.02 8.23
C HIS A 406 -6.56 -5.42 9.49
N GLN A 407 -6.47 -4.11 9.69
CA GLN A 407 -7.06 -3.46 10.86
C GLN A 407 -8.05 -2.37 10.45
N ARG A 408 -9.26 -2.42 11.01
CA ARG A 408 -10.14 -1.26 11.24
C ARG A 408 -10.17 -0.20 10.14
N TRP A 409 -11.03 -0.41 9.16
CA TRP A 409 -11.48 0.56 8.15
C TRP A 409 -10.38 1.25 7.34
N SER A 410 -9.73 0.50 6.44
CA SER A 410 -9.07 1.12 5.30
C SER A 410 -10.02 1.21 4.10
N THR A 411 -9.76 2.13 3.17
CA THR A 411 -10.57 2.28 1.96
C THR A 411 -9.74 2.52 0.71
N GLY A 412 -10.27 2.18 -0.47
CA GLY A 412 -9.61 2.46 -1.76
C GLY A 412 -8.33 1.64 -1.97
N MET A 413 -8.41 0.33 -1.76
CA MET A 413 -7.33 -0.59 -2.06
C MET A 413 -7.66 -1.44 -3.29
N LEU A 414 -6.74 -1.51 -4.24
CA LEU A 414 -6.85 -2.29 -5.47
C LEU A 414 -5.81 -3.41 -5.47
N TYR A 415 -6.26 -4.65 -5.57
CA TYR A 415 -5.44 -5.77 -6.04
C TYR A 415 -5.72 -5.95 -7.52
N ASP A 416 -4.70 -5.81 -8.37
CA ASP A 416 -4.82 -5.85 -9.82
C ASP A 416 -3.83 -6.88 -10.39
N ASN A 417 -4.35 -7.95 -11.00
CA ASN A 417 -3.56 -9.06 -11.53
C ASN A 417 -2.63 -9.70 -10.49
N VAL A 418 -3.13 -9.90 -9.27
CA VAL A 418 -2.36 -10.53 -8.19
C VAL A 418 -2.55 -12.04 -8.20
N HIS A 419 -1.45 -12.78 -8.07
CA HIS A 419 -1.44 -14.24 -8.08
C HIS A 419 -1.06 -14.79 -6.70
N ALA A 420 -2.01 -15.42 -6.01
CA ALA A 420 -1.85 -16.07 -4.71
C ALA A 420 -2.40 -17.50 -4.74
N LEU A 421 -1.83 -18.37 -5.59
CA LEU A 421 -2.42 -19.67 -5.95
C LEU A 421 -2.76 -20.60 -4.77
N ASN A 422 -2.00 -20.52 -3.68
CA ASN A 422 -2.20 -21.34 -2.47
C ASN A 422 -2.72 -20.54 -1.26
N GLY A 423 -2.73 -19.21 -1.37
CA GLY A 423 -3.22 -18.30 -0.34
C GLY A 423 -4.45 -17.56 -0.84
N GLY A 424 -4.73 -16.37 -0.31
CA GLY A 424 -5.69 -15.54 -1.02
C GLY A 424 -5.95 -14.17 -0.46
N ILE A 425 -7.08 -13.59 -0.90
CA ILE A 425 -7.31 -12.14 -0.90
C ILE A 425 -8.64 -11.84 -0.21
N ASP A 426 -8.59 -11.02 0.84
CA ASP A 426 -9.74 -10.79 1.71
C ASP A 426 -10.06 -9.29 1.85
N PHE A 427 -11.34 -8.94 1.69
CA PHE A 427 -11.97 -7.70 2.12
C PHE A 427 -13.09 -8.05 3.08
N ARG A 428 -12.78 -8.19 4.37
CA ARG A 428 -13.67 -8.88 5.31
C ARG A 428 -13.94 -8.12 6.60
N ASN A 429 -14.99 -8.57 7.30
CA ASN A 429 -15.11 -8.32 8.72
C ASN A 429 -14.24 -9.32 9.48
N ARG A 430 -13.30 -8.80 10.27
CA ARG A 430 -12.44 -9.58 11.16
C ARG A 430 -13.02 -9.71 12.57
N GLY A 431 -14.20 -9.14 12.81
CA GLY A 431 -14.93 -9.23 14.08
C GLY A 431 -14.05 -8.86 15.27
N SER A 432 -14.05 -9.71 16.28
CA SER A 432 -13.26 -9.52 17.49
C SER A 432 -11.83 -10.04 17.41
N MET A 433 -11.32 -10.39 16.21
CA MET A 433 -9.90 -10.74 16.05
C MET A 433 -9.00 -9.58 16.49
N GLY A 434 -7.80 -9.92 16.98
CA GLY A 434 -6.90 -8.94 17.59
C GLY A 434 -7.56 -8.25 18.79
N SER A 435 -7.57 -6.91 18.76
CA SER A 435 -8.21 -6.06 19.77
C SER A 435 -9.58 -5.49 19.31
N GLY A 436 -10.27 -6.21 18.42
CA GLY A 436 -11.49 -5.73 17.75
C GLY A 436 -11.18 -5.08 16.40
N HIS A 437 -10.76 -5.88 15.42
CA HIS A 437 -10.42 -5.35 14.10
C HIS A 437 -11.66 -4.98 13.26
N GLY A 438 -12.81 -5.61 13.51
CA GLY A 438 -14.09 -5.33 12.87
C GLY A 438 -14.01 -5.33 11.34
N TRP A 439 -14.80 -4.47 10.68
CA TRP A 439 -14.64 -4.22 9.25
C TRP A 439 -13.25 -3.68 8.97
N SER A 440 -12.48 -4.40 8.16
CA SER A 440 -11.14 -3.95 7.78
C SER A 440 -11.14 -3.15 6.48
N MET A 441 -12.08 -3.39 5.56
CA MET A 441 -12.13 -2.73 4.25
C MET A 441 -13.51 -2.17 3.92
N GLY A 442 -13.53 -1.00 3.28
CA GLY A 442 -14.64 -0.54 2.44
C GLY A 442 -14.12 0.01 1.11
N TRP A 443 -14.87 -0.11 0.02
CA TRP A 443 -14.48 0.43 -1.30
C TRP A 443 -13.17 -0.17 -1.85
N GLY A 444 -12.91 -1.45 -1.57
CA GLY A 444 -11.79 -2.22 -2.12
C GLY A 444 -12.16 -2.95 -3.40
N VAL A 445 -11.18 -3.18 -4.28
CA VAL A 445 -11.35 -3.87 -5.58
C VAL A 445 -10.30 -4.97 -5.73
N ALA A 446 -10.75 -6.17 -6.05
CA ALA A 446 -9.92 -7.24 -6.61
C ALA A 446 -10.27 -7.36 -8.10
N TRP A 447 -9.27 -7.15 -8.96
CA TRP A 447 -9.42 -7.08 -10.41
C TRP A 447 -8.51 -8.10 -11.07
N ASN A 448 -9.10 -9.04 -11.82
CA ASN A 448 -8.39 -10.10 -12.53
C ASN A 448 -7.36 -10.88 -11.68
N CYS A 449 -7.59 -10.98 -10.37
CA CYS A 449 -6.70 -11.73 -9.48
C CYS A 449 -6.93 -13.25 -9.59
N VAL A 450 -5.88 -14.02 -9.34
CA VAL A 450 -5.97 -15.48 -9.18
C VAL A 450 -5.56 -15.85 -7.77
N ALA A 451 -6.44 -16.48 -7.00
CA ALA A 451 -6.15 -16.94 -5.65
C ALA A 451 -6.77 -18.31 -5.39
N LYS A 452 -6.34 -19.01 -4.34
CA LYS A 452 -7.04 -20.21 -3.88
C LYS A 452 -8.49 -19.87 -3.54
N ASP A 453 -8.66 -18.86 -2.71
CA ASP A 453 -9.96 -18.43 -2.23
C ASP A 453 -9.99 -16.92 -1.89
N PHE A 454 -11.19 -16.35 -1.89
CA PHE A 454 -11.48 -14.96 -1.60
C PHE A 454 -12.55 -14.85 -0.50
N ILE A 455 -12.39 -13.90 0.41
CA ILE A 455 -13.47 -13.47 1.32
C ILE A 455 -13.74 -12.00 1.07
N ILE A 456 -14.73 -11.71 0.22
CA ILE A 456 -15.11 -10.34 -0.14
C ILE A 456 -16.50 -10.07 0.43
N GLN A 457 -16.60 -9.15 1.38
CA GLN A 457 -17.80 -8.86 2.15
C GLN A 457 -18.13 -7.37 2.12
N ASP A 458 -19.42 -7.03 2.12
CA ASP A 458 -19.89 -5.65 2.11
C ASP A 458 -20.21 -5.16 3.53
N PRO A 459 -19.55 -4.09 4.01
CA PRO A 459 -20.03 -3.34 5.16
C PRO A 459 -21.37 -2.66 4.84
N PRO A 460 -22.20 -2.37 5.85
CA PRO A 460 -23.45 -1.61 5.64
C PRO A 460 -23.23 -0.32 4.85
N GLY A 461 -23.98 -0.17 3.75
CA GLY A 461 -23.94 1.03 2.89
C GLY A 461 -22.63 1.24 2.12
N VAL A 462 -21.79 0.21 2.00
CA VAL A 462 -20.49 0.26 1.33
C VAL A 462 -20.32 -0.97 0.45
N HIS A 463 -19.55 -0.85 -0.64
CA HIS A 463 -19.28 -1.97 -1.54
C HIS A 463 -17.79 -2.29 -1.61
N ASN A 464 -17.50 -3.59 -1.71
CA ASN A 464 -16.23 -4.14 -2.15
C ASN A 464 -16.48 -4.95 -3.43
N TRP A 465 -15.51 -4.98 -4.34
CA TRP A 465 -15.66 -5.61 -5.65
C TRP A 465 -14.69 -6.76 -5.87
N MET A 466 -15.20 -7.82 -6.50
CA MET A 466 -14.43 -8.93 -7.06
C MET A 466 -14.79 -9.07 -8.54
N ILE A 467 -13.88 -8.63 -9.41
CA ILE A 467 -14.14 -8.49 -10.85
C ILE A 467 -13.13 -9.32 -11.63
N GLY A 468 -13.61 -10.26 -12.42
CA GLY A 468 -12.78 -11.11 -13.28
C GLY A 468 -11.81 -12.03 -12.53
N CYS A 469 -11.98 -12.21 -11.23
CA CYS A 469 -11.09 -13.04 -10.42
C CYS A 469 -11.34 -14.54 -10.62
N ILE A 470 -10.31 -15.36 -10.42
CA ILE A 470 -10.37 -16.83 -10.48
C ILE A 470 -9.93 -17.42 -9.13
N GLY A 471 -10.80 -18.24 -8.54
CA GLY A 471 -10.62 -18.83 -7.21
C GLY A 471 -11.97 -19.01 -6.52
N GLU A 472 -12.00 -19.73 -5.39
CA GLU A 472 -13.24 -19.94 -4.63
C GLU A 472 -13.71 -18.64 -3.95
N SER A 473 -15.01 -18.32 -3.99
CA SER A 473 -15.58 -17.23 -3.19
C SER A 473 -16.20 -17.80 -1.91
N LEU A 474 -15.67 -17.42 -0.75
CA LEU A 474 -16.10 -17.96 0.53
C LEU A 474 -17.02 -16.97 1.28
N LEU A 475 -18.21 -17.46 1.64
CA LEU A 475 -19.13 -16.76 2.52
C LEU A 475 -18.93 -17.20 3.96
N THR A 476 -18.58 -16.25 4.83
CA THR A 476 -18.28 -16.54 6.24
C THR A 476 -19.03 -15.60 7.19
N PRO A 477 -19.35 -16.05 8.41
CA PRO A 477 -19.85 -15.16 9.46
C PRO A 477 -18.72 -14.29 10.01
N ARG A 478 -19.04 -13.39 10.95
CA ARG A 478 -18.00 -12.75 11.78
C ARG A 478 -17.15 -13.83 12.45
N PRO A 479 -15.82 -13.69 12.50
CA PRO A 479 -14.98 -14.58 13.28
C PRO A 479 -15.50 -14.77 14.70
N PHE A 480 -15.44 -16.01 15.20
CA PHE A 480 -15.99 -16.45 16.48
C PHE A 480 -17.53 -16.47 16.58
N GLY A 481 -18.26 -16.08 15.54
CA GLY A 481 -19.71 -16.25 15.43
C GLY A 481 -20.10 -17.53 14.66
N SER A 482 -21.28 -18.05 14.94
CA SER A 482 -21.86 -19.23 14.24
C SER A 482 -22.76 -18.85 13.06
N GLY A 483 -23.09 -17.57 12.87
CA GLY A 483 -23.97 -17.08 11.81
C GLY A 483 -24.55 -15.70 12.11
N PRO A 484 -25.29 -15.10 11.15
CA PRO A 484 -25.35 -15.51 9.75
C PRO A 484 -24.04 -15.18 9.02
N ASN A 485 -23.89 -15.71 7.80
CA ASN A 485 -22.86 -15.23 6.88
C ASN A 485 -23.09 -13.74 6.60
N LEU A 486 -22.00 -13.00 6.46
CA LEU A 486 -22.06 -11.58 6.14
C LEU A 486 -22.39 -11.37 4.66
N PRO A 487 -22.97 -10.20 4.28
CA PRO A 487 -23.24 -9.87 2.90
C PRO A 487 -21.99 -10.02 2.03
N GLU A 488 -22.13 -10.71 0.89
CA GLU A 488 -21.06 -10.83 -0.10
C GLU A 488 -20.85 -9.49 -0.79
N GLY A 489 -19.60 -9.19 -1.15
CA GLY A 489 -19.32 -8.07 -2.04
C GLY A 489 -19.76 -8.34 -3.47
N ILE A 490 -19.65 -7.30 -4.29
CA ILE A 490 -20.12 -7.30 -5.66
C ILE A 490 -19.20 -8.18 -6.52
N LYS A 491 -19.79 -9.20 -7.13
CA LYS A 491 -19.12 -10.07 -8.11
C LYS A 491 -19.49 -9.70 -9.53
N ASP A 492 -18.49 -9.63 -10.39
CA ASP A 492 -18.66 -9.41 -11.83
C ASP A 492 -17.69 -10.31 -12.60
N SER A 493 -18.19 -11.13 -13.52
CA SER A 493 -17.40 -12.12 -14.27
C SER A 493 -16.51 -13.03 -13.38
N HIS A 494 -17.02 -13.48 -12.23
CA HIS A 494 -16.27 -14.41 -11.37
C HIS A 494 -15.97 -15.72 -12.11
N GLY A 495 -14.70 -16.14 -12.12
CA GLY A 495 -14.20 -17.31 -12.84
C GLY A 495 -13.71 -17.02 -14.26
N THR A 496 -13.78 -15.77 -14.74
CA THR A 496 -13.32 -15.40 -16.08
C THR A 496 -12.78 -13.97 -16.09
N HIS A 497 -11.51 -13.80 -16.44
CA HIS A 497 -10.88 -12.48 -16.55
C HIS A 497 -11.63 -11.54 -17.51
N VAL A 498 -11.66 -10.26 -17.15
CA VAL A 498 -12.32 -9.19 -17.92
C VAL A 498 -11.34 -8.27 -18.63
N ALA A 499 -11.82 -7.52 -19.61
CA ALA A 499 -11.14 -6.34 -20.12
C ALA A 499 -11.58 -5.06 -19.36
N PRO A 500 -10.67 -4.07 -19.16
CA PRO A 500 -9.24 -4.13 -19.45
C PRO A 500 -8.49 -5.13 -18.56
N ALA A 501 -7.34 -5.63 -19.05
CA ALA A 501 -6.55 -6.62 -18.33
C ALA A 501 -6.08 -6.10 -16.95
N SER A 502 -5.68 -4.82 -16.88
CA SER A 502 -5.40 -4.11 -15.64
C SER A 502 -6.26 -2.85 -15.55
N LEU A 503 -6.95 -2.69 -14.41
CA LEU A 503 -7.70 -1.48 -14.12
C LEU A 503 -6.76 -0.29 -13.88
N TYR A 504 -5.71 -0.46 -13.07
CA TYR A 504 -4.76 0.61 -12.76
C TYR A 504 -4.06 1.13 -14.01
N LEU A 505 -3.56 0.24 -14.87
CA LEU A 505 -2.84 0.65 -16.08
C LEU A 505 -3.76 1.33 -17.08
N ALA A 506 -4.99 0.85 -17.26
CA ALA A 506 -5.97 1.52 -18.12
C ALA A 506 -6.36 2.90 -17.58
N GLN A 507 -6.55 3.03 -16.26
CA GLN A 507 -6.81 4.32 -15.62
C GLN A 507 -5.64 5.29 -15.79
N LEU A 508 -4.41 4.78 -15.66
CA LEU A 508 -3.20 5.59 -15.83
C LEU A 508 -3.03 6.05 -17.28
N GLU A 509 -3.30 5.18 -18.24
CA GLU A 509 -3.29 5.51 -19.66
C GLU A 509 -4.36 6.55 -20.00
N GLU A 510 -5.58 6.42 -19.47
CA GLU A 510 -6.64 7.43 -19.65
C GLU A 510 -6.22 8.79 -19.07
N ARG A 511 -5.65 8.80 -17.86
CA ARG A 511 -5.32 10.05 -17.15
C ARG A 511 -4.10 10.77 -17.74
N LEU A 512 -3.05 10.03 -18.09
CA LEU A 512 -1.72 10.61 -18.43
C LEU A 512 -1.16 10.14 -19.78
N GLY A 513 -1.87 9.25 -20.48
CA GLY A 513 -1.47 8.72 -21.78
C GLY A 513 -0.49 7.53 -21.71
N PRO A 514 -0.23 6.87 -22.85
CA PRO A 514 0.57 5.64 -22.93
C PRO A 514 2.02 5.80 -22.44
N GLN A 515 2.57 7.03 -22.49
CA GLN A 515 3.93 7.28 -22.01
C GLN A 515 4.04 7.12 -20.49
N ALA A 516 2.99 7.46 -19.74
CA ALA A 516 2.96 7.30 -18.30
C ALA A 516 3.01 5.82 -17.89
N VAL A 517 2.35 4.95 -18.66
CA VAL A 517 2.42 3.49 -18.52
C VAL A 517 3.83 2.98 -18.81
N ARG A 518 4.45 3.42 -19.92
CA ARG A 518 5.85 3.07 -20.24
C ARG A 518 6.85 3.51 -19.19
N ASN A 519 6.64 4.68 -18.58
CA ASN A 519 7.53 5.21 -17.54
C ASN A 519 7.63 4.30 -16.31
N ILE A 520 6.57 3.52 -16.03
CA ILE A 520 6.52 2.55 -14.95
C ILE A 520 6.76 1.11 -15.45
N GLY A 521 7.27 0.95 -16.68
CA GLY A 521 7.75 -0.32 -17.22
C GLY A 521 6.66 -1.24 -17.76
N TYR A 522 5.59 -0.69 -18.35
CA TYR A 522 4.52 -1.44 -19.02
C TYR A 522 4.34 -1.02 -20.49
#